data_AF-A0A1G1B5M4-F1
#
_entry.id   AF-A0A1G1B5M4-F1
#
_cell.length_a   1.000
_cell.length_b   1.000
_cell.length_c   1.000
_cell.angle_alpha   90.00
_cell.angle_beta   90.00
_cell.angle_gamma   90.00
#
_symmetry.space_group_name_H-M   'P 1'
#
loop_
_entity.id
_entity.type
_entity.pdbx_description
1 polymer ?
#
loop_
_entity_poly.entity_id
_entity_poly.type
_entity_poly.pdbx_seq_one_letter_code
_entity_poly.pdbx_strand_id
1 'polypeptide(L)'
;MLTCKQASQLVSQSLDRPLSWSERVQLRFHLFICKACNRFKQQLNQLRIAIQQLKNETVHNQTIQLPTDAKTRILHAIEID
;
A
#
# COMPACT_ATOMS: atom_id res chain seq x y z
N MET A 1 -21.46 -13.48 2.42
CA MET A 1 -20.62 -13.55 1.21
C MET A 1 -20.27 -12.13 0.81
N LEU A 2 -18.98 -11.78 0.63
CA LEU A 2 -18.60 -10.43 0.22
C LEU A 2 -19.08 -10.14 -1.20
N THR A 3 -19.50 -8.90 -1.45
CA THR A 3 -19.66 -8.38 -2.82
C THR A 3 -18.28 -8.12 -3.45
N CYS A 4 -18.19 -8.08 -4.79
CA CYS A 4 -16.94 -7.74 -5.47
C CYS A 4 -16.38 -6.37 -5.04
N LYS A 5 -17.26 -5.40 -4.74
CA LYS A 5 -16.88 -4.06 -4.24
C LYS A 5 -16.23 -4.14 -2.85
N GLN A 6 -16.79 -4.92 -1.93
CA GLN A 6 -16.21 -5.12 -0.60
C GLN A 6 -14.90 -5.91 -0.69
N ALA A 7 -14.83 -6.91 -1.58
CA ALA A 7 -13.62 -7.68 -1.79
C ALA A 7 -12.48 -6.81 -2.36
N SER A 8 -12.74 -5.95 -3.36
CA SER A 8 -11.73 -5.05 -3.90
C SER A 8 -11.27 -4.02 -2.88
N GLN A 9 -12.18 -3.50 -2.05
CA GLN A 9 -11.83 -2.62 -0.93
C GLN A 9 -10.93 -3.32 0.10
N LEU A 10 -11.25 -4.55 0.52
CA LEU A 10 -10.42 -5.31 1.46
C LEU A 10 -9.05 -5.68 0.86
N VAL A 11 -8.98 -5.98 -0.44
CA VAL A 11 -7.71 -6.18 -1.15
C VAL A 11 -6.86 -4.91 -1.08
N SER A 12 -7.43 -3.74 -1.35
CA SER A 12 -6.71 -2.46 -1.23
C SER A 12 -6.25 -2.22 0.21
N GLN A 13 -7.15 -2.35 1.18
CA GLN A 13 -6.82 -2.13 2.59
C GLN A 13 -5.75 -3.09 3.11
N SER A 14 -5.66 -4.32 2.57
CA SER A 14 -4.60 -5.27 2.93
C SER A 14 -3.19 -4.80 2.55
N LEU A 15 -3.08 -3.79 1.67
CA LEU A 15 -1.81 -3.16 1.32
C LEU A 15 -1.40 -2.09 2.33
N ASP A 16 -2.36 -1.43 2.97
CA ASP A 16 -2.11 -0.31 3.89
C ASP A 16 -2.05 -0.78 5.34
N ARG A 17 -2.89 -1.74 5.71
CA ARG A 17 -2.99 -2.28 7.08
C ARG A 17 -3.10 -3.80 7.10
N PRO A 18 -2.73 -4.45 8.21
CA PRO A 18 -3.12 -5.83 8.44
C PRO A 18 -4.66 -5.93 8.50
N LEU A 19 -5.20 -6.93 7.80
CA LEU A 19 -6.59 -7.33 7.93
C LEU A 19 -6.78 -8.13 9.22
N SER A 20 -7.94 -7.96 9.86
CA SER A 20 -8.39 -8.83 10.94
C SER A 20 -8.58 -10.26 10.45
N TRP A 21 -8.63 -11.20 11.38
CA TRP A 21 -8.78 -12.63 11.05
C TRP A 21 -10.06 -12.92 10.26
N SER A 22 -11.18 -12.31 10.65
CA SER A 22 -12.47 -12.48 9.98
C SER A 22 -12.46 -11.91 8.56
N GLU A 23 -11.90 -10.71 8.35
CA GLU A 23 -11.73 -10.10 7.03
C GLU A 23 -10.87 -10.98 6.12
N ARG A 24 -9.77 -11.54 6.64
CA ARG A 24 -8.87 -12.40 5.88
C ARG A 24 -9.56 -13.68 5.41
N VAL A 25 -10.35 -14.32 6.28
CA VAL A 25 -11.09 -15.55 5.93
C VAL A 25 -12.17 -15.26 4.88
N GLN A 26 -12.98 -14.22 5.08
CA GLN A 26 -14.04 -13.84 4.14
C GLN A 26 -13.48 -13.47 2.77
N LEU A 27 -12.39 -12.69 2.74
CA LEU A 27 -11.72 -12.33 1.51
C LEU A 27 -11.15 -13.57 0.80
N ARG A 28 -10.48 -14.47 1.53
CA ARG A 28 -9.92 -15.70 0.94
C ARG A 28 -10.99 -16.57 0.31
N PHE A 29 -12.14 -16.71 0.96
CA PHE A 29 -13.29 -17.42 0.39
C PHE A 29 -13.80 -16.77 -0.90
N HIS A 30 -13.97 -15.44 -0.91
CA HIS A 30 -14.42 -14.73 -2.12
C HIS A 30 -13.44 -14.88 -3.28
N LEU A 31 -12.14 -14.77 -3.02
CA LEU A 31 -11.10 -14.92 -4.05
C LEU A 31 -11.00 -16.33 -4.63
N PHE A 32 -11.40 -17.35 -3.87
CA PHE A 32 -11.47 -18.73 -4.37
C PHE A 32 -12.54 -18.91 -5.44
N ILE A 33 -13.68 -18.20 -5.31
CA ILE A 33 -14.84 -18.35 -6.19
C ILE A 33 -14.80 -17.32 -7.34
N CYS A 34 -14.35 -16.10 -7.08
CA CYS A 34 -14.34 -15.01 -8.05
C CYS A 34 -12.97 -14.82 -8.69
N LYS A 35 -12.81 -15.34 -9.91
CA LYS A 35 -11.58 -15.21 -10.72
C LYS A 35 -11.20 -13.75 -10.98
N ALA A 36 -12.17 -12.86 -11.17
CA ALA A 36 -11.92 -11.44 -11.41
C ALA A 36 -11.25 -10.77 -10.20
N CYS A 37 -11.79 -10.97 -8.99
CA CYS A 37 -11.21 -10.44 -7.77
C CYS A 37 -9.84 -11.07 -7.47
N ASN A 38 -9.63 -12.35 -7.79
CA ASN A 38 -8.31 -12.98 -7.65
C ASN A 38 -7.26 -12.34 -8.59
N ARG A 39 -7.62 -12.09 -9.86
CA ARG A 39 -6.76 -11.38 -10.82
C ARG A 39 -6.46 -9.95 -10.36
N PHE A 40 -7.48 -9.23 -9.89
CA PHE A 40 -7.30 -7.88 -9.35
C PHE A 40 -6.28 -7.85 -8.21
N LYS A 41 -6.37 -8.77 -7.25
CA LYS A 41 -5.39 -8.90 -6.17
C LYS A 41 -3.97 -9.14 -6.70
N GLN A 42 -3.82 -10.01 -7.70
CA GLN A 42 -2.52 -10.27 -8.32
C GLN A 42 -1.94 -9.02 -9.00
N GLN A 43 -2.75 -8.28 -9.76
CA GLN A 43 -2.35 -7.03 -10.40
C GLN A 43 -1.91 -5.98 -9.39
N LEU A 44 -2.67 -5.81 -8.30
CA LEU A 44 -2.35 -4.84 -7.25
C LEU A 44 -1.03 -5.19 -6.54
N ASN A 45 -0.77 -6.49 -6.31
CA ASN A 45 0.51 -6.95 -5.77
C ASN A 45 1.68 -6.71 -6.72
N GLN A 46 1.49 -6.93 -8.03
CA GLN A 46 2.53 -6.63 -9.03
C GLN A 46 2.86 -5.14 -9.05
N LEU A 47 1.84 -4.28 -9.03
CA LEU A 47 2.01 -2.83 -8.95
C LEU A 47 2.79 -2.43 -7.69
N ARG A 48 2.46 -3.02 -6.53
CA ARG A 48 3.20 -2.77 -5.28
C ARG A 48 4.67 -3.13 -5.41
N ILE A 49 4.99 -4.29 -5.99
CA ILE A 49 6.38 -4.73 -6.18
C ILE A 49 7.13 -3.76 -7.09
N ALA A 50 6.53 -3.36 -8.21
CA ALA A 50 7.13 -2.41 -9.15
C ALA A 50 7.42 -1.06 -8.47
N ILE A 51 6.44 -0.51 -7.73
CA ILE A 51 6.62 0.73 -6.96
C ILE A 51 7.73 0.58 -5.92
N GLN A 52 7.82 -0.58 -5.25
CA GLN A 52 8.85 -0.82 -4.25
C GLN A 52 10.25 -0.91 -4.87
N GLN A 53 10.37 -1.46 -6.08
CA GLN A 53 11.62 -1.45 -6.85
C GLN A 53 12.02 -0.02 -7.24
N LEU A 54 11.10 0.76 -7.80
CA LEU A 54 11.29 2.19 -8.11
C LEU A 54 11.68 3.01 -6.86
N LYS A 55 11.05 2.73 -5.72
CA LYS A 55 11.41 3.38 -4.46
C LYS A 55 12.84 3.06 -4.05
N ASN A 56 13.28 1.82 -4.20
CA ASN A 56 14.66 1.45 -3.86
C ASN A 56 15.68 2.16 -4.75
N GLU A 57 15.38 2.33 -6.04
CA GLU A 57 16.22 3.08 -6.98
C GLU A 57 16.29 4.58 -6.65
N THR A 58 15.15 5.18 -6.26
CA THR A 58 15.07 6.62 -5.95
C THR A 58 15.59 6.96 -4.55
N VAL A 59 15.34 6.13 -3.53
CA VAL A 59 15.81 6.36 -2.14
C VAL A 59 17.32 6.20 -2.00
N HIS A 60 17.97 5.39 -2.85
CA HIS A 60 19.44 5.32 -2.91
C HIS A 60 20.09 6.40 -3.79
N ASN A 61 19.29 7.27 -4.42
CA ASN A 61 19.81 8.36 -5.22
C ASN A 61 20.24 9.53 -4.32
N GLN A 62 21.55 9.59 -4.02
CA GLN A 62 22.18 10.63 -3.18
C GLN A 62 21.99 12.06 -3.70
N THR A 63 21.52 12.21 -4.94
CA THR A 63 21.23 13.49 -5.60
C THR A 63 19.85 14.04 -5.21
N ILE A 64 18.93 13.21 -4.70
CA ILE A 64 17.61 13.64 -4.24
C ILE A 64 17.69 13.99 -2.76
N GLN A 65 18.16 15.20 -2.46
CA GLN A 65 18.24 15.72 -1.09
C GLN A 65 17.14 16.76 -0.84
N LEU A 66 16.60 16.75 0.38
CA LEU A 66 15.72 17.83 0.82
C LEU A 66 16.55 19.12 0.93
N PRO A 67 16.13 20.24 0.29
CA PRO A 67 16.82 21.51 0.45
C PRO A 67 16.95 21.89 1.92
N THR A 68 18.10 22.41 2.31
CA THR A 68 18.44 22.68 3.71
C THR A 68 17.40 23.58 4.39
N ASP A 69 16.87 24.58 3.66
CA ASP A 69 15.80 25.47 4.12
C ASP A 69 14.46 24.75 4.37
N ALA A 70 14.12 23.77 3.54
CA ALA A 70 12.92 22.97 3.79
C ALA A 70 13.09 22.09 5.04
N LYS A 71 14.30 21.56 5.26
CA LYS A 71 14.62 20.74 6.44
C LYS A 71 14.54 21.55 7.74
N THR A 72 15.10 22.76 7.76
CA THR A 72 15.08 23.64 8.94
C THR A 72 13.65 24.06 9.30
N ARG A 73 12.81 24.41 8.31
CA ARG A 73 11.39 24.73 8.56
C ARG A 73 10.62 23.55 9.17
N ILE A 74 10.87 22.33 8.72
CA ILE A 74 10.22 21.12 9.27
C ILE A 74 10.66 20.89 10.72
N LEU A 75 11.96 20.99 11.01
CA LEU A 75 12.48 20.81 12.37
C LEU A 75 11.89 21.83 13.35
N HIS A 76 11.89 23.11 12.97
CA HIS A 76 11.32 24.18 13.78
C HIS A 76 9.82 23.98 14.05
N ALA A 77 9.06 23.42 13.08
CA ALA A 77 7.65 23.12 13.29
C ALA A 77 7.40 21.93 14.24
N ILE A 78 8.37 21.02 14.39
CA ILE A 78 8.27 19.87 15.30
C ILE A 78 8.74 20.25 16.72
N GLU A 79 9.69 21.18 16.85
CA GLU A 79 10.23 21.65 18.14
C GLU A 79 9.33 22.67 18.88
N ILE A 80 8.26 23.15 18.23
CA ILE A 80 7.33 24.15 18.80
C ILE A 80 6.12 23.53 19.52
N ASP A 81 5.93 22.20 19.42
CA ASP A 81 5.02 21.42 20.27
C ASP A 81 5.72 20.90 21.54
#